data_AF-A0A0F9JT29-F1
#
_entry.id   AF-A0A0F9JT29-F1
#
_cell.length_a   1.000
_cell.length_b   1.000
_cell.length_c   1.000
_cell.angle_alpha   90.00
_cell.angle_beta   90.00
_cell.angle_gamma   90.00
#
_symmetry.space_group_name_H-M   'P 1'
#
loop_
_entity.id
_entity.type
_entity.pdbx_description
1 polymer ?
#
loop_
_entity_poly.entity_id
_entity_poly.type
_entity_poly.pdbx_seq_one_letter_code
_entity_poly.pdbx_strand_id
1 'polypeptide(L)'
;MTPPNVNHKTGVRYGVALAQNHLLLMEEILDQGVNESLEMAINEALTTTDKLYEYVSEAFLIALYDDVKENIIQQWEEEEDEYSYTDENGNEFHLFWLSGAPHIQCMKTNRIVWVRSLCSPCVPNAGDLDNPFADKYLSGLRYNCYGVPEQYIEEDES
;
A
#
# COMPACT_ATOMS: atom_id res chain seq x y z
N MET A 1 -15.86 -3.52 -25.31
CA MET A 1 -14.74 -4.25 -24.68
C MET A 1 -14.30 -3.41 -23.49
N THR A 2 -14.32 -3.94 -22.28
CA THR A 2 -13.83 -3.20 -21.10
C THR A 2 -12.30 -3.06 -21.24
N PRO A 3 -11.73 -1.87 -21.04
CA PRO A 3 -10.27 -1.72 -21.08
C PRO A 3 -9.62 -2.67 -20.07
N PRO A 4 -8.45 -3.24 -20.37
CA PRO A 4 -7.69 -3.98 -19.38
C PRO A 4 -7.43 -3.11 -18.15
N ASN A 5 -7.31 -3.75 -16.98
CA ASN A 5 -7.12 -3.09 -15.70
C ASN A 5 -8.26 -2.13 -15.34
N VAL A 6 -9.52 -2.42 -15.69
CA VAL A 6 -10.69 -1.68 -15.22
C VAL A 6 -11.64 -2.62 -14.49
N ASN A 7 -12.01 -2.28 -13.26
CA ASN A 7 -13.12 -2.92 -12.56
C ASN A 7 -14.42 -2.61 -13.32
N HIS A 8 -15.06 -3.61 -13.90
CA HIS A 8 -16.26 -3.44 -14.74
C HIS A 8 -17.50 -2.98 -13.97
N LYS A 9 -17.52 -3.12 -12.63
CA LYS A 9 -18.62 -2.66 -11.77
C LYS A 9 -18.44 -1.21 -11.36
N THR A 10 -17.22 -0.80 -11.05
CA THR A 10 -16.93 0.54 -10.49
C THR A 10 -16.32 1.51 -11.50
N GLY A 11 -15.83 1.03 -12.65
CA GLY A 11 -15.11 1.83 -13.64
C GLY A 11 -13.69 2.23 -13.22
N VAL A 12 -13.24 1.80 -12.04
CA VAL A 12 -11.91 2.09 -11.47
C VAL A 12 -10.84 1.39 -12.28
N ARG A 13 -9.77 2.12 -12.66
CA ARG A 13 -8.58 1.48 -13.19
C ARG A 13 -7.74 0.90 -12.05
N TYR A 14 -7.32 -0.35 -12.17
CA TYR A 14 -6.32 -0.96 -11.30
C TYR A 14 -4.95 -0.41 -11.70
N GLY A 15 -4.21 0.10 -10.73
CA GLY A 15 -2.91 0.70 -10.97
C GLY A 15 -2.16 0.94 -9.66
N VAL A 16 -0.85 1.04 -9.80
CA VAL A 16 0.04 1.48 -8.74
C VAL A 16 0.23 2.99 -8.90
N ALA A 17 0.68 3.69 -7.86
CA ALA A 17 1.12 5.08 -7.84
C ALA A 17 2.52 5.15 -7.24
N LEU A 18 3.40 6.06 -7.69
CA LEU A 18 4.57 6.41 -6.89
C LEU A 18 4.11 7.13 -5.63
N ALA A 19 4.52 6.63 -4.46
CA ALA A 19 4.08 7.18 -3.18
C ALA A 19 4.58 8.61 -2.95
N GLN A 20 5.74 8.97 -3.52
CA GLN A 20 6.30 10.33 -3.47
C GLN A 20 5.37 11.42 -4.04
N ASN A 21 4.39 11.03 -4.87
CA ASN A 21 3.40 11.96 -5.44
C ASN A 21 2.12 12.07 -4.58
N HIS A 22 2.08 11.37 -3.42
CA HIS A 22 0.95 11.28 -2.49
C HIS A 22 1.49 11.25 -1.05
N LEU A 23 2.25 12.27 -0.64
CA LEU A 23 2.98 12.24 0.63
C LEU A 23 2.02 12.13 1.82
N LEU A 24 0.90 12.88 1.78
CA LEU A 24 -0.13 12.80 2.82
C LEU A 24 -0.68 11.37 3.01
N LEU A 25 -0.96 10.67 1.91
CA LEU A 25 -1.44 9.29 1.98
C LEU A 25 -0.33 8.33 2.43
N MET A 26 0.89 8.54 1.98
CA MET A 26 2.03 7.72 2.39
C MET A 26 2.30 7.83 3.89
N GLU A 27 2.31 9.05 4.43
CA GLU A 27 2.50 9.32 5.85
C GLU A 27 1.37 8.69 6.69
N GLU A 28 0.12 8.82 6.25
CA GLU A 28 -1.03 8.20 6.91
C GLU A 28 -0.91 6.66 6.95
N ILE A 29 -0.49 6.04 5.84
CA ILE A 29 -0.27 4.59 5.79
C ILE A 29 0.88 4.17 6.71
N LEU A 30 1.96 4.94 6.79
CA LEU A 30 3.09 4.62 7.67
C LEU A 30 2.76 4.80 9.16
N ASP A 31 1.92 5.78 9.50
CA ASP A 31 1.54 6.06 10.89
C ASP A 31 0.43 5.12 11.41
N GLN A 32 -0.55 4.80 10.55
CA GLN A 32 -1.76 4.08 10.96
C GLN A 32 -1.96 2.73 10.28
N GLY A 33 -1.14 2.41 9.27
CA GLY A 33 -1.20 1.14 8.58
C GLY A 33 -0.65 -0.02 9.41
N VAL A 34 -1.03 -1.22 9.01
CA VAL A 34 -0.50 -2.47 9.54
C VAL A 34 0.72 -2.85 8.70
N ASN A 35 1.88 -3.00 9.34
CA ASN A 35 3.07 -3.55 8.70
C ASN A 35 2.90 -5.07 8.52
N GLU A 36 2.49 -5.47 7.31
CA GLU A 36 2.22 -6.86 6.97
C GLU A 36 3.49 -7.72 6.99
N SER A 37 4.63 -7.15 6.63
CA SER A 37 5.93 -7.84 6.67
C SER A 37 6.30 -8.23 8.10
N LEU A 38 6.16 -7.30 9.05
CA LEU A 38 6.41 -7.55 10.47
C LEU A 38 5.38 -8.53 11.06
N GLU A 39 4.09 -8.37 10.74
CA GLU A 39 3.07 -9.33 11.20
C GLU A 39 3.35 -10.75 10.68
N MET A 40 3.75 -10.88 9.43
CA MET A 40 4.11 -12.17 8.84
C MET A 40 5.31 -12.78 9.56
N ALA A 41 6.36 -12.00 9.84
CA ALA A 41 7.53 -12.48 10.56
C ALA A 41 7.22 -12.91 12.00
N ILE A 42 6.40 -12.12 12.72
CA ILE A 42 5.93 -12.50 14.06
C ILE A 42 5.15 -13.81 13.96
N ASN A 43 4.17 -13.91 13.06
CA ASN A 43 3.34 -15.10 12.92
C ASN A 43 4.15 -16.37 12.57
N GLU A 44 5.16 -16.25 11.71
CA GLU A 44 6.06 -17.38 11.39
C GLU A 44 6.86 -17.84 12.62
N ALA A 45 7.39 -16.90 13.40
CA ALA A 45 8.11 -17.20 14.62
C ALA A 45 7.21 -17.81 15.72
N LEU A 46 5.99 -17.28 15.88
CA LEU A 46 5.03 -17.82 16.83
C LEU A 46 4.56 -19.22 16.43
N THR A 47 4.36 -19.49 15.13
CA THR A 47 4.05 -20.84 14.63
C THR A 47 5.16 -21.84 14.93
N THR A 48 6.42 -21.39 14.95
CA THR A 48 7.55 -22.22 15.36
C THR A 48 7.53 -22.49 16.87
N THR A 49 7.08 -21.51 17.65
CA THR A 49 6.92 -21.61 19.11
C THR A 49 5.75 -22.55 19.49
N ASP A 50 4.64 -22.52 18.75
CA ASP A 50 3.48 -23.41 18.94
C ASP A 50 3.87 -24.89 18.92
N LYS A 51 4.88 -25.27 18.12
CA LYS A 51 5.37 -26.66 18.04
C LYS A 51 5.96 -27.16 19.36
N LEU A 52 6.23 -26.27 20.32
CA LEU A 52 6.72 -26.61 21.65
C LEU A 52 5.59 -26.92 22.64
N TYR A 53 4.31 -26.72 22.27
CA TYR A 53 3.16 -26.89 23.18
C TYR A 53 3.09 -28.29 23.84
N GLU A 54 3.59 -29.33 23.19
CA GLU A 54 3.64 -30.69 23.75
C GLU A 54 4.68 -30.86 24.87
N TYR A 55 5.63 -29.92 25.01
CA TYR A 55 6.81 -30.05 25.87
C TYR A 55 6.83 -29.07 27.05
N VAL A 56 5.99 -28.04 27.04
CA VAL A 56 5.99 -26.96 28.04
C VAL A 56 4.59 -26.59 28.49
N SER A 57 4.47 -25.97 29.67
CA SER A 57 3.18 -25.48 30.18
C SER A 57 2.68 -24.26 29.41
N GLU A 58 1.36 -24.08 29.34
CA GLU A 58 0.70 -22.91 28.72
C GLU A 58 1.25 -21.56 29.23
N ALA A 59 1.44 -21.40 30.54
CA ALA A 59 1.98 -20.16 31.10
C ALA A 59 3.42 -19.83 30.62
N PHE A 60 4.22 -20.86 30.35
CA PHE A 60 5.56 -20.70 29.80
C PHE A 60 5.52 -20.33 28.32
N LEU A 61 4.59 -20.91 27.56
CA LEU A 61 4.38 -20.54 26.15
C LEU A 61 3.95 -19.09 26.03
N ILE A 62 3.01 -18.60 26.84
CA ILE A 62 2.58 -17.19 26.84
C ILE A 62 3.78 -16.26 27.04
N ALA A 63 4.59 -16.50 28.06
CA ALA A 63 5.78 -15.69 28.31
C ALA A 63 6.79 -15.76 27.15
N LEU A 64 6.91 -16.92 26.50
CA LEU A 64 7.78 -17.11 25.35
C LEU A 64 7.24 -16.41 24.09
N TYR A 65 5.93 -16.38 23.84
CA TYR A 65 5.34 -15.62 22.73
C TYR A 65 5.64 -14.13 22.90
N ASP A 66 5.44 -13.58 24.10
CA ASP A 66 5.70 -12.17 24.39
C ASP A 66 7.18 -11.83 24.16
N ASP A 67 8.10 -12.65 24.68
CA ASP A 67 9.55 -12.47 24.49
C ASP A 67 9.97 -12.59 23.02
N VAL A 68 9.47 -13.61 22.29
CA VAL A 68 9.76 -13.77 20.85
C VAL A 68 9.26 -12.56 20.06
N LYS A 69 8.04 -12.11 20.34
CA LYS A 69 7.44 -10.95 19.67
C LYS A 69 8.25 -9.68 19.94
N GLU A 70 8.58 -9.39 21.20
CA GLU A 70 9.38 -8.22 21.56
C GLU A 70 10.76 -8.24 20.90
N ASN A 71 11.44 -9.40 20.87
CA ASN A 71 12.74 -9.53 20.23
C ASN A 71 12.68 -9.27 18.73
N ILE A 72 11.66 -9.78 18.03
CA ILE A 72 11.49 -9.53 16.58
C ILE A 72 11.27 -8.04 16.33
N ILE A 73 10.38 -7.40 17.09
CA ILE A 73 10.11 -5.96 16.95
C ILE A 73 11.39 -5.14 17.17
N GLN A 74 12.23 -5.51 18.15
CA GLN A 74 13.48 -4.78 18.43
C GLN A 74 14.56 -4.95 17.36
N GLN A 75 14.54 -6.05 16.61
CA GLN A 75 15.54 -6.38 15.59
C GLN A 75 15.04 -6.14 14.16
N TRP A 76 13.81 -5.66 14.00
CA TRP A 76 13.20 -5.45 12.69
C TRP A 76 13.89 -4.30 11.95
N GLU A 77 14.18 -4.51 10.66
CA GLU A 77 14.76 -3.51 9.77
C GLU A 77 13.82 -3.30 8.57
N GLU A 78 13.43 -2.03 8.33
CA GLU A 78 12.36 -1.62 7.41
C GLU A 78 12.80 -1.55 5.93
N GLU A 79 13.58 -2.50 5.40
CA GLU A 79 14.18 -2.33 4.07
C GLU A 79 13.17 -2.36 2.92
N GLU A 80 12.16 -3.24 2.97
CA GLU A 80 11.11 -3.38 1.94
C GLU A 80 9.77 -3.81 2.57
N ASP A 81 9.37 -3.15 3.64
CA ASP A 81 8.12 -3.50 4.34
C ASP A 81 6.87 -3.24 3.49
N GLU A 82 5.86 -4.06 3.69
CA GLU A 82 4.55 -3.89 3.05
C GLU A 82 3.55 -3.43 4.11
N TYR A 83 2.74 -2.43 3.79
CA TYR A 83 1.75 -1.87 4.70
C TYR A 83 0.37 -1.89 4.09
N SER A 84 -0.62 -2.36 4.84
CA SER A 84 -2.03 -2.19 4.51
C SER A 84 -2.69 -1.15 5.40
N TYR A 85 -3.54 -0.33 4.79
CA TYR A 85 -4.28 0.71 5.50
C TYR A 85 -5.72 0.75 5.02
N THR A 86 -6.64 0.85 5.96
CA THR A 86 -8.06 1.09 5.71
C THR A 86 -8.50 2.32 6.46
N ASP A 87 -8.97 3.34 5.74
CA ASP A 87 -9.45 4.57 6.37
C ASP A 87 -10.85 4.42 6.98
N GLU A 88 -11.29 5.44 7.72
CA GLU A 88 -12.63 5.48 8.34
C GLU A 88 -13.80 5.35 7.35
N ASN A 89 -13.55 5.61 6.07
CA ASN A 89 -14.52 5.54 4.98
C ASN A 89 -14.50 4.17 4.27
N GLY A 90 -13.65 3.25 4.71
CA GLY A 90 -13.51 1.90 4.14
C GLY A 90 -12.76 1.88 2.82
N ASN A 91 -11.94 2.90 2.53
CA ASN A 91 -11.00 2.90 1.42
C ASN A 91 -9.77 2.09 1.81
N GLU A 92 -9.28 1.24 0.91
CA GLU A 92 -8.20 0.29 1.19
C GLU A 92 -7.00 0.61 0.30
N PHE A 93 -5.83 0.71 0.92
CA PHE A 93 -4.55 1.05 0.30
C PHE A 93 -3.47 0.07 0.71
N HIS A 94 -2.51 -0.15 -0.17
CA HIS A 94 -1.35 -0.99 0.05
C HIS A 94 -0.08 -0.23 -0.35
N LEU A 95 0.84 -0.03 0.59
CA LEU A 95 2.14 0.61 0.37
C LEU A 95 3.22 -0.47 0.34
N PHE A 96 4.08 -0.44 -0.68
CA PHE A 96 5.16 -1.40 -0.88
C PHE A 96 6.33 -0.76 -1.62
N TRP A 97 7.51 -1.38 -1.57
CA TRP A 97 8.71 -0.87 -2.23
C TRP A 97 9.07 -1.73 -3.44
N LEU A 98 9.49 -1.08 -4.52
CA LEU A 98 10.08 -1.76 -5.67
C LEU A 98 11.46 -1.16 -5.91
N SER A 99 12.51 -1.93 -5.59
CA SER A 99 13.90 -1.47 -5.72
C SER A 99 14.16 -0.17 -4.95
N GLY A 100 13.65 -0.07 -3.72
CA GLY A 100 13.81 1.11 -2.85
C GLY A 100 12.90 2.30 -3.17
N ALA A 101 12.04 2.22 -4.20
CA ALA A 101 11.05 3.26 -4.49
C ALA A 101 9.69 2.89 -3.88
N PRO A 102 9.06 3.76 -3.05
CA PRO A 102 7.77 3.47 -2.44
C PRO A 102 6.62 3.65 -3.45
N HIS A 103 5.67 2.73 -3.38
CA HIS A 103 4.54 2.63 -4.29
C HIS A 103 3.25 2.39 -3.52
N ILE A 104 2.18 3.11 -3.86
CA ILE A 104 0.85 2.93 -3.28
C ILE A 104 -0.08 2.30 -4.31
N GLN A 105 -0.69 1.20 -3.96
CA GLN A 105 -1.78 0.59 -4.70
C GLN A 105 -3.11 0.88 -4.00
N CYS A 106 -4.05 1.52 -4.70
CA CYS A 106 -5.41 1.67 -4.22
C CYS A 106 -6.22 0.41 -4.55
N MET A 107 -6.64 -0.32 -3.51
CA MET A 107 -7.39 -1.57 -3.63
C MET A 107 -8.90 -1.30 -3.71
N LYS A 108 -9.37 -0.28 -2.98
CA LYS A 108 -10.78 0.09 -2.90
C LYS A 108 -10.94 1.57 -2.53
N THR A 109 -11.89 2.25 -3.16
CA THR A 109 -12.28 3.61 -2.78
C THR A 109 -13.78 3.85 -2.95
N ASN A 110 -14.36 4.66 -2.07
CA ASN A 110 -15.76 5.08 -2.09
C ASN A 110 -16.02 6.30 -3.00
N ARG A 111 -14.99 7.11 -3.27
CA ARG A 111 -15.03 8.29 -4.14
C ARG A 111 -13.76 8.39 -4.96
N ILE A 112 -13.95 8.37 -6.28
CA ILE A 112 -12.85 8.35 -7.24
C ILE A 112 -12.52 9.79 -7.64
N VAL A 113 -11.41 10.34 -7.16
CA VAL A 113 -10.81 11.53 -7.76
C VAL A 113 -9.64 11.10 -8.62
N TRP A 114 -9.79 11.35 -9.92
CA TRP A 114 -8.86 10.97 -10.95
C TRP A 114 -7.71 11.98 -11.02
N VAL A 115 -6.60 11.70 -10.36
CA VAL A 115 -5.59 12.73 -10.08
C VAL A 115 -4.32 12.67 -10.91
N ARG A 116 -3.91 11.51 -11.44
CA ARG A 116 -2.54 11.35 -11.98
C ARG A 116 -2.49 10.43 -13.21
N SER A 117 -1.51 10.69 -14.08
CA SER A 117 -1.19 9.93 -15.32
C SER A 117 -0.75 8.48 -15.06
N LEU A 118 -0.80 7.64 -16.11
CA LEU A 118 -0.64 6.17 -16.05
C LEU A 118 0.72 5.75 -15.52
N CYS A 119 0.71 5.07 -14.38
CA CYS A 119 1.89 4.61 -13.64
C CYS A 119 2.30 3.16 -13.94
N SER A 120 1.47 2.37 -14.63
CA SER A 120 1.79 0.96 -14.83
C SER A 120 2.73 0.77 -16.05
N PRO A 121 3.92 0.15 -15.89
CA PRO A 121 4.79 -0.21 -17.01
C PRO A 121 4.15 -1.24 -17.97
N CYS A 122 3.01 -1.82 -17.57
CA CYS A 122 2.29 -2.84 -18.32
C CYS A 122 1.14 -2.28 -19.17
N VAL A 123 0.93 -0.95 -19.20
CA VAL A 123 -0.16 -0.31 -19.96
C VAL A 123 0.42 0.46 -21.15
N PRO A 124 0.04 0.13 -22.40
CA PRO A 124 0.37 0.96 -23.55
C PRO A 124 -0.16 2.39 -23.35
N ASN A 125 0.71 3.39 -23.55
CA ASN A 125 0.49 4.83 -23.23
C ASN A 125 0.54 5.16 -21.73
N ALA A 126 1.32 4.43 -20.92
CA ALA A 126 1.68 4.88 -19.58
C ALA A 126 2.33 6.27 -19.63
N GLY A 127 1.91 7.17 -18.75
CA GLY A 127 2.41 8.54 -18.68
C GLY A 127 3.72 8.62 -17.89
N ASP A 128 4.41 9.76 -17.97
CA ASP A 128 5.61 10.01 -17.17
C ASP A 128 5.26 10.05 -15.67
N LEU A 129 5.93 9.20 -14.90
CA LEU A 129 5.74 9.04 -13.46
C LEU A 129 6.35 10.16 -12.63
N ASP A 130 7.44 10.72 -13.14
CA ASP A 130 8.16 11.84 -12.51
C ASP A 130 7.49 13.17 -12.86
N ASN A 131 6.64 13.17 -13.89
CA ASN A 131 5.85 14.33 -14.29
C ASN A 131 4.37 13.96 -14.44
N PRO A 132 3.67 13.70 -13.32
CA PRO A 132 2.30 13.19 -13.33
C PRO A 132 1.26 14.15 -13.93
N PHE A 133 1.68 15.36 -14.31
CA PHE A 133 0.87 16.42 -14.90
C PHE A 133 1.37 16.94 -16.25
N ALA A 134 2.48 16.42 -16.79
CA ALA A 134 3.07 16.89 -18.06
C ALA A 134 2.08 16.85 -19.22
N ASP A 135 1.16 15.87 -19.18
CA ASP A 135 0.16 15.60 -20.22
C ASP A 135 -1.08 16.52 -20.14
N LYS A 136 -0.97 17.71 -19.56
CA LYS A 136 -2.02 18.74 -19.76
C LYS A 136 -2.18 19.13 -21.23
N TYR A 137 -1.15 18.95 -22.07
CA TYR A 137 -1.10 19.51 -23.43
C TYR A 137 -0.82 18.51 -24.58
N LEU A 138 -0.44 17.26 -24.29
CA LEU A 138 -0.16 16.27 -25.33
C LEU A 138 -1.30 15.24 -25.43
N SER A 139 -2.06 15.38 -26.52
CA SER A 139 -3.01 14.40 -27.07
C SER A 139 -4.10 13.87 -26.14
N GLY A 140 -5.23 14.59 -26.02
CA GLY A 140 -6.62 14.07 -26.08
C GLY A 140 -7.06 12.82 -25.27
N LEU A 141 -6.21 12.22 -24.46
CA LEU A 141 -6.37 10.92 -23.81
C LEU A 141 -5.82 11.05 -22.39
N ARG A 142 -6.58 11.77 -21.55
CA ARG A 142 -6.37 11.80 -20.10
C ARG A 142 -6.72 10.43 -19.55
N TYR A 143 -5.77 9.51 -19.52
CA TYR A 143 -5.96 8.27 -18.81
C TYR A 143 -5.57 8.50 -17.36
N ASN A 144 -6.59 8.61 -16.51
CA ASN A 144 -6.42 8.63 -15.07
C ASN A 144 -6.49 7.19 -14.54
N CYS A 145 -5.73 6.90 -13.50
CA CYS A 145 -5.18 5.55 -13.34
C CYS A 145 -5.60 4.89 -12.05
N TYR A 146 -6.03 5.70 -11.11
CA TYR A 146 -6.57 5.32 -9.81
C TYR A 146 -7.28 6.55 -9.21
N GLY A 147 -8.21 6.28 -8.30
CA GLY A 147 -8.90 7.29 -7.52
C GLY A 147 -8.32 7.35 -6.12
N VAL A 148 -7.73 8.47 -5.74
CA VAL A 148 -7.44 8.75 -4.32
C VAL A 148 -8.58 9.62 -3.78
N PRO A 149 -9.09 9.38 -2.57
CA PRO A 149 -10.04 10.29 -1.92
C PRO A 149 -9.52 11.73 -1.91
N GLU A 150 -10.43 12.68 -2.08
CA GLU A 150 -10.12 14.11 -2.23
C GLU A 150 -9.30 14.65 -1.05
N GLN A 151 -9.53 14.13 0.16
CA GLN A 151 -8.84 14.58 1.37
C GLN A 151 -7.32 14.30 1.37
N TYR A 152 -6.83 13.35 0.56
CA TYR A 152 -5.41 13.02 0.49
C TYR A 152 -4.71 13.71 -0.69
N ILE A 153 -5.41 14.61 -1.39
CA ILE A 153 -4.84 15.39 -2.49
C ILE A 153 -4.24 16.66 -1.90
N GLU A 154 -2.94 16.83 -2.08
CA GLU A 154 -2.25 18.09 -1.80
C GLU A 154 -2.86 19.21 -2.67
N GLU A 155 -3.32 20.29 -2.05
CA GLU A 155 -3.80 21.48 -2.77
C GLU A 155 -2.61 22.11 -3.53
N ASP A 156 -2.77 22.37 -4.84
CA ASP A 156 -1.76 23.10 -5.62
C ASP A 156 -1.51 24.47 -4.97
N GLU A 157 -0.28 24.73 -4.48
CA GLU A 157 0.18 26.10 -4.25
C GLU A 157 0.21 26.80 -5.62
N SER A 158 -0.82 27.61 -5.87
CA SER A 158 -1.01 28.37 -7.12
C SER A 158 0.04 29.44 -7.35
#